data_AF-A0A067S398-F1
#
_entry.id   AF-A0A067S398-F1
#
_cell.length_a   1.000
_cell.length_b   1.000
_cell.length_c   1.000
_cell.angle_alpha   90.00
_cell.angle_beta   90.00
_cell.angle_gamma   90.00
#
_symmetry.space_group_name_H-M   'P 1'
#
loop_
_entity.id
_entity.type
_entity.pdbx_description
1 polymer ?
#
loop_
_entity_poly.entity_id
_entity_poly.type
_entity_poly.pdbx_seq_one_letter_code
_entity_poly.pdbx_strand_id
1 'polypeptide(L)' 'LDDCLCGDRVDSSASNAIQCKRNGCETVWYHLSCVSLEQVQRNWVCEACGTSR' A
#
# COMPACT_ATOMS: atom_id res chain seq x y z
N LEU A 1 -6.12 8.61 8.17
CA LEU A 1 -5.38 7.64 8.97
C LEU A 1 -4.77 6.69 7.96
N ASP A 2 -3.45 6.53 7.95
CA ASP A 2 -2.73 5.63 7.04
C ASP A 2 -2.84 4.18 7.54
N ASP A 3 -4.07 3.71 7.72
CA ASP A 3 -4.37 2.37 8.20
C ASP A 3 -4.26 1.40 7.01
N CYS A 4 -3.42 0.38 7.14
CA CYS A 4 -3.33 -0.71 6.17
C CYS A 4 -4.66 -1.48 6.11
N LEU A 5 -4.80 -2.36 5.11
CA LEU A 5 -5.92 -3.32 5.01
C LEU A 5 -6.10 -4.20 6.25
N CYS A 6 -5.03 -4.42 7.02
CA CYS A 6 -5.08 -5.18 8.27
C CYS A 6 -5.65 -4.40 9.46
N GLY A 7 -5.92 -3.10 9.32
CA GLY A 7 -6.38 -2.22 10.40
C GLY A 7 -5.25 -1.68 11.29
N ASP A 8 -4.01 -2.09 11.06
CA ASP A 8 -2.83 -1.51 11.71
C ASP A 8 -2.26 -0.34 10.93
N ARG A 9 -1.62 0.57 11.65
CA ARG A 9 -0.89 1.70 11.05
C ARG A 9 0.34 1.22 10.31
N VAL A 10 0.55 1.76 9.11
CA VAL A 10 1.78 1.53 8.35
C VAL A 10 2.85 2.52 8.78
N ASP A 11 4.03 2.02 9.14
CA ASP A 11 5.21 2.87 9.32
C ASP A 11 5.85 3.13 7.95
N SER A 12 5.67 4.34 7.42
CA SER A 12 6.22 4.72 6.10
C SER A 12 7.76 4.78 6.07
N SER A 13 8.42 4.79 7.23
CA SER A 13 9.88 4.77 7.33
C SER A 13 10.42 3.34 7.34
N ALA A 14 9.56 2.35 7.54
CA ALA A 14 9.96 0.96 7.55
C ALA A 14 10.10 0.43 6.11
N SER A 15 11.17 -0.33 5.86
CA SER A 15 11.44 -0.93 4.54
C SER A 15 10.39 -1.97 4.10
N ASN A 16 9.44 -2.32 4.97
CA ASN A 16 8.33 -3.22 4.68
C ASN A 16 7.04 -2.48 4.32
N ALA A 17 7.09 -1.17 4.03
CA ALA A 17 5.97 -0.38 3.57
C ALA A 17 6.09 -0.05 2.07
N ILE A 18 4.95 -0.01 1.39
CA ILE A 18 4.82 0.38 -0.01
C ILE A 18 3.71 1.39 -0.20
N GLN A 19 3.97 2.41 -1.00
CA GLN A 19 3.00 3.44 -1.32
C GLN A 19 2.26 3.09 -2.62
N CYS A 20 0.93 3.21 -2.61
CA CYS A 20 0.13 3.17 -3.81
C CYS A 20 0.41 4.40 -4.67
N LYS A 21 0.79 4.18 -5.94
CA LYS A 21 1.03 5.26 -6.91
C LYS A 21 -0.24 5.93 -7.45
N ARG A 22 -1.42 5.40 -7.18
CA ARG A 22 -2.68 5.98 -7.67
C ARG A 22 -2.97 7.28 -6.91
N ASN A 23 -3.11 8.37 -7.66
CA ASN A 23 -3.49 9.65 -7.09
C ASN A 23 -4.93 9.58 -6.56
N GLY A 24 -5.13 9.93 -5.28
CA GLY A 24 -6.43 9.85 -4.60
C GLY A 24 -6.75 8.49 -3.96
N CYS A 25 -5.76 7.60 -3.78
CA CYS A 25 -5.94 6.39 -2.97
C CYS A 25 -6.15 6.76 -1.50
N GLU A 26 -7.18 6.20 -0.85
CA GLU A 26 -7.53 6.53 0.54
C GLU A 26 -6.49 6.06 1.56
N THR A 27 -5.98 4.83 1.38
CA THR A 27 -5.03 4.19 2.31
C THR A 27 -3.58 4.67 2.12
N VAL A 28 -3.20 5.07 0.90
CA VAL A 28 -1.86 5.52 0.47
C VAL A 28 -0.71 4.54 0.72
N TRP A 29 -0.54 3.99 1.93
CA TRP A 29 0.54 3.10 2.35
C TRP A 29 0.02 1.73 2.75
N TYR A 30 0.80 0.69 2.44
CA TYR A 30 0.47 -0.69 2.74
C TYR A 30 1.71 -1.43 3.23
N HIS A 31 1.55 -2.39 4.14
CA HIS A 31 2.61 -3.35 4.43
C HIS A 31 2.80 -4.28 3.24
N LEU A 32 4.04 -4.52 2.83
CA LEU A 32 4.41 -5.48 1.79
C LEU A 32 3.73 -6.84 2.02
N SER A 33 3.78 -7.34 3.27
CA SER A 33 3.14 -8.59 3.65
C SER A 33 1.61 -8.59 3.49
N CYS A 34 0.94 -7.46 3.77
CA CYS A 34 -0.51 -7.34 3.62
C CYS A 34 -0.95 -7.34 2.16
N VAL A 35 -0.07 -6.97 1.23
CA VAL A 35 -0.33 -6.97 -0.21
C VAL A 35 0.43 -8.08 -0.93
N SER A 36 0.90 -9.07 -0.17
CA SER A 36 1.65 -10.23 -0.68
C SER A 36 2.82 -9.88 -1.60
N LEU A 37 3.52 -8.79 -1.27
CA LEU A 37 4.77 -8.40 -1.91
C LEU A 37 5.96 -8.78 -1.05
N GLU A 38 7.02 -9.24 -1.70
CA GLU A 38 8.30 -9.52 -1.05
C GLU A 38 9.26 -8.32 -1.12
N GLN A 39 9.03 -7.40 -2.06
CA GLN A 39 9.88 -6.24 -2.30
C GLN A 39 9.07 -5.01 -2.73
N VAL A 40 9.58 -3.82 -2.44
CA VAL A 40 8.99 -2.55 -2.84
C VAL A 40 9.04 -2.40 -4.37
N GLN A 41 7.88 -2.23 -4.98
CA GLN A 41 7.70 -2.07 -6.42
C GLN A 41 7.45 -0.61 -6.78
N ARG A 42 8.23 -0.05 -7.71
CA ARG A 42 8.24 1.41 -8.00
C ARG A 42 6.95 1.97 -8.60
N ASN A 43 6.17 1.14 -9.31
CA ASN A 43 4.90 1.53 -9.94
C ASN A 43 3.72 0.73 -9.38
N TRP A 44 3.80 0.32 -8.12
CA TRP A 44 2.75 -0.48 -7.51
C TRP A 44 1.48 0.31 -7.26
N VAL A 45 0.36 -0.35 -7.51
CA VAL A 45 -0.98 0.17 -7.27
C VAL A 45 -1.73 -0.89 -6.45
N CYS A 46 -2.48 -0.48 -5.44
CA CYS A 46 -3.24 -1.41 -4.61
C CYS A 46 -4.38 -2.03 -5.41
N GLU A 47 -4.84 -3.20 -4.99
CA GLU A 47 -5.90 -3.94 -5.70
C GLU A 47 -7.19 -3.11 -5.86
N ALA A 48 -7.55 -2.31 -4.84
CA ALA A 48 -8.71 -1.42 -4.91
C ALA A 48 -8.59 -0.40 -6.06
N CYS A 49 -7.40 0.18 -6.23
CA CYS A 49 -7.13 1.13 -7.31
C CYS A 49 -6.91 0.46 -8.67
N GLY A 50 -6.41 -0.79 -8.69
CA GLY A 50 -6.23 -1.59 -9.91
C GLY A 50 -7.54 -2.13 -10.49
N THR A 51 -8.53 -2.37 -9.63
CA THR A 51 -9.86 -2.90 -10.01
C THR A 51 -10.82 -1.81 -10.48
N SER A 52 -10.49 -0.53 -10.27
CA SER A 52 -11.28 0.62 -10.72
C SER A 52 -11.16 0.79 -12.26
N ARG A 53 -11.93 0.01 -13.02
CA ARG A 53 -12.06 0.11 -14.48
C ARG A 53 -13.04 1.19 -14.91
#